data_AF-A0A3B8WEC5-F1
#
_entry.id   AF-A0A3B8WEC5-F1
#
_cell.length_a   1.000
_cell.length_b   1.000
_cell.length_c   1.000
_cell.angle_alpha   90.00
_cell.angle_beta   90.00
_cell.angle_gamma   90.00
#
_symmetry.space_group_name_H-M   'P 1'
#
loop_
_entity.id
_entity.type
_entity.pdbx_description
1 polymer ?
#
loop_
_entity_poly.entity_id
_entity_poly.type
_entity_poly.pdbx_seq_one_letter_code
_entity_poly.pdbx_strand_id
1 'polypeptide(L)'
;MKNIASGETEELTPGAVFIFIGLDPNVDFVNGAVDLDKFGFLATGVNLETSMSGVFAAGDVRGGSTNQVASAVGEGATAALMIRHYLEKNQGSRGYRGD
;
A
#
# COMPACT_ATOMS: atom_id res chain seq x y z
N MET A 1 -10.29 31.18 0.30
CA MET A 1 -9.13 30.78 -0.52
C MET A 1 -8.06 31.84 -0.40
N LYS A 2 -6.79 31.47 -0.16
CA LYS A 2 -5.68 32.43 -0.14
C LYS A 2 -4.80 32.22 -1.36
N ASN A 3 -4.56 33.27 -2.12
CA ASN A 3 -3.57 33.24 -3.19
C ASN A 3 -2.17 33.31 -2.57
N ILE A 4 -1.34 32.30 -2.81
CA ILE A 4 0.01 32.23 -2.24
C ILE A 4 1.00 33.22 -2.88
N ALA A 5 0.74 33.70 -4.10
CA ALA A 5 1.61 34.64 -4.81
C ALA A 5 1.33 36.11 -4.42
N SER A 6 0.05 36.49 -4.31
CA SER A 6 -0.33 37.86 -3.91
C SER A 6 -0.55 38.03 -2.41
N GLY A 7 -0.79 36.94 -1.68
CA GLY A 7 -1.15 36.97 -0.26
C GLY A 7 -2.62 37.34 0.02
N GLU A 8 -3.37 37.75 -1.01
CA GLU A 8 -4.77 38.12 -0.91
C GLU A 8 -5.65 36.90 -0.57
N THR A 9 -6.73 37.18 0.14
CA THR A 9 -7.71 36.17 0.54
C THR A 9 -9.08 36.53 -0.02
N GLU A 10 -9.73 35.54 -0.62
CA GLU A 10 -11.06 35.64 -1.19
C GLU A 10 -11.98 34.60 -0.55
N GLU A 11 -13.24 34.94 -0.32
CA GLU A 11 -14.27 33.99 0.09
C GLU A 11 -14.97 33.41 -1.14
N LEU A 12 -15.08 32.10 -1.22
CA LEU A 12 -15.69 31.39 -2.35
C LEU A 12 -16.85 30.53 -1.85
N THR A 13 -17.93 30.46 -2.64
CA THR A 13 -19.13 29.66 -2.31
C THR A 13 -19.38 28.58 -3.36
N PRO A 14 -18.47 27.60 -3.54
CA PRO A 14 -18.62 26.57 -4.55
C PRO A 14 -19.68 25.55 -4.14
N GLY A 15 -20.29 24.87 -5.13
CA GLY A 15 -21.17 23.73 -4.87
C GLY A 15 -20.42 22.48 -4.39
N ALA A 16 -19.12 22.36 -4.70
CA ALA A 16 -18.26 21.27 -4.26
C ALA A 16 -16.77 21.66 -4.30
N VAL A 17 -15.96 21.01 -3.46
CA VAL A 17 -14.50 21.13 -3.44
C VAL A 17 -13.90 19.73 -3.35
N PHE A 18 -12.88 19.46 -4.17
CA PHE A 18 -12.12 18.21 -4.13
C PHE A 18 -10.65 18.52 -3.84
N ILE A 19 -10.08 17.86 -2.83
CA ILE A 19 -8.72 18.11 -2.37
C ILE A 19 -7.80 17.00 -2.91
N PHE A 20 -6.82 17.39 -3.71
CA PHE A 20 -5.81 16.49 -4.30
C PHE A 20 -4.41 17.02 -4.02
N ILE A 21 -3.98 16.97 -2.76
CA ILE A 21 -2.66 17.48 -2.31
C ILE A 21 -1.60 16.39 -2.15
N GLY A 22 -1.97 15.12 -2.38
CA GLY A 22 -1.14 13.95 -2.13
C GLY A 22 -1.76 13.02 -1.09
N LEU A 23 -1.14 11.86 -0.92
CA LEU A 23 -1.50 10.86 0.06
C LEU A 23 -0.27 10.57 0.92
N ASP A 24 -0.50 10.38 2.22
CA ASP A 24 0.52 10.02 3.20
C ASP A 24 0.26 8.58 3.66
N PRO A 25 1.07 7.60 3.24
CA PRO A 25 0.83 6.20 3.56
C PRO A 25 1.20 5.88 5.01
N ASN A 26 0.35 5.11 5.70
CA ASN A 26 0.57 4.71 7.09
C ASN A 26 1.65 3.62 7.21
N VAL A 27 2.93 3.97 7.08
CA VAL A 27 4.07 3.02 7.03
C VAL A 27 5.02 3.09 8.23
N ASP A 28 4.79 4.01 9.18
CA ASP A 28 5.67 4.22 10.34
C ASP A 28 5.99 2.94 11.12
N PHE A 29 5.04 2.00 11.18
CA PHE A 29 5.17 0.74 11.91
C PHE A 29 6.17 -0.25 11.29
N VAL A 30 6.55 -0.06 10.02
CA VAL A 30 7.51 -0.91 9.29
C VAL A 30 8.75 -0.14 8.82
N ASN A 31 8.96 1.06 9.36
CA ASN A 31 10.05 1.91 8.92
C ASN A 31 11.42 1.22 9.07
N GLY A 32 12.17 1.16 7.96
CA GLY A 32 13.47 0.49 7.86
C GLY A 32 13.43 -1.05 7.80
N ALA A 33 12.25 -1.67 7.93
CA ALA A 33 12.10 -3.13 7.82
C ALA A 33 11.87 -3.57 6.37
N VAL A 34 11.21 -2.75 5.57
CA VAL A 34 10.91 -2.98 4.16
C VAL A 34 11.20 -1.74 3.33
N ASP A 35 11.43 -1.94 2.04
CA ASP A 35 11.78 -0.87 1.12
C ASP A 35 10.55 0.01 0.84
N LEU A 36 10.76 1.32 0.85
CA LEU A 36 9.78 2.31 0.41
C LEU A 36 10.16 2.81 -0.99
N ASP A 37 9.15 3.17 -1.78
CA ASP A 37 9.38 3.94 -3.00
C ASP A 37 9.74 5.40 -2.68
N LYS A 38 10.07 6.18 -3.73
CA LYS A 38 10.46 7.59 -3.58
C LYS A 38 9.36 8.50 -3.03
N PHE A 39 8.13 8.00 -2.94
CA PHE A 39 6.96 8.72 -2.42
C PHE A 39 6.55 8.23 -1.02
N GLY A 40 7.29 7.29 -0.43
CA GLY A 40 7.04 6.76 0.93
C GLY A 40 6.09 5.56 0.97
N PHE A 41 5.64 5.02 -0.16
CA PHE A 41 4.76 3.84 -0.18
C PHE A 41 5.57 2.54 -0.13
N LEU A 42 4.97 1.46 0.34
CA LEU A 42 5.61 0.15 0.35
C LEU A 42 5.92 -0.31 -1.09
N ALA A 43 7.21 -0.54 -1.37
CA ALA A 43 7.63 -1.11 -2.64
C ALA A 43 7.35 -2.62 -2.65
N THR A 44 6.79 -3.12 -3.75
CA THR A 44 6.46 -4.54 -3.91
C THR A 44 6.77 -5.06 -5.29
N GLY A 45 7.01 -6.37 -5.38
CA GLY A 45 7.00 -7.10 -6.66
C GLY A 45 5.58 -7.30 -7.22
N VAL A 46 5.51 -7.93 -8.40
CA VAL A 46 4.23 -8.30 -9.06
C VAL A 46 3.40 -9.28 -8.24
N ASN A 47 4.04 -10.02 -7.32
CA ASN A 47 3.42 -10.94 -6.38
C ASN A 47 3.00 -10.26 -5.06
N LEU A 48 3.07 -8.93 -4.97
CA LEU A 48 2.76 -8.14 -3.77
C LEU A 48 3.70 -8.39 -2.58
N GLU A 49 4.81 -9.11 -2.78
CA GLU A 49 5.84 -9.31 -1.75
C GLU A 49 6.71 -8.06 -1.65
N THR A 50 7.06 -7.68 -0.42
CA THR A 50 7.97 -6.57 -0.12
C THR A 50 9.44 -7.00 -0.25
N SER A 51 10.39 -6.13 0.08
CA SER A 51 11.80 -6.51 0.17
C SER A 51 12.10 -7.49 1.32
N MET A 52 11.22 -7.59 2.32
CA MET A 52 11.31 -8.61 3.36
C MET A 52 10.55 -9.87 2.94
N SER A 53 11.28 -10.99 2.82
CA SER A 53 10.68 -12.26 2.40
C SER A 53 9.60 -12.73 3.37
N GLY A 54 8.45 -13.13 2.82
CA GLY A 54 7.29 -13.54 3.61
C GLY A 54 6.41 -12.38 4.11
N VAL A 55 6.78 -11.13 3.83
CA VAL A 55 5.97 -9.94 4.11
C VAL A 55 5.38 -9.41 2.81
N PHE A 56 4.06 -9.21 2.81
CA PHE A 56 3.28 -8.78 1.65
C PHE A 56 2.49 -7.51 1.98
N ALA A 57 2.24 -6.70 0.97
CA ALA A 57 1.46 -5.46 1.11
C ALA A 57 0.35 -5.39 0.06
N ALA A 58 -0.80 -4.83 0.43
CA ALA A 58 -1.95 -4.69 -0.46
C ALA A 58 -2.69 -3.38 -0.17
N GLY A 59 -3.29 -2.81 -1.22
CA GLY A 59 -4.07 -1.58 -1.13
C GLY A 59 -3.21 -0.33 -1.05
N ASP A 60 -3.81 0.76 -0.58
CA ASP A 60 -3.31 2.14 -0.74
C ASP A 60 -1.96 2.40 -0.08
N VAL A 61 -1.50 1.53 0.81
CA VAL A 61 -0.16 1.62 1.41
C VAL A 61 0.96 1.27 0.43
N ARG A 62 0.63 0.64 -0.70
CA ARG A 62 1.56 0.09 -1.69
C ARG A 62 1.78 1.05 -2.86
N GLY A 63 3.02 1.13 -3.33
CA GLY A 63 3.35 1.85 -4.55
C GLY A 63 2.63 1.27 -5.77
N GLY A 64 1.93 2.11 -6.53
CA GLY A 64 1.18 1.69 -7.72
C GLY A 64 -0.22 1.11 -7.43
N SER A 65 -0.75 1.22 -6.21
CA SER A 65 -2.18 1.06 -5.95
C SER A 65 -3.00 2.10 -6.72
N THR A 66 -4.20 1.74 -7.15
CA THR A 66 -5.13 2.68 -7.79
C THR A 66 -5.92 3.53 -6.79
N ASN A 67 -5.72 3.32 -5.48
CA ASN A 67 -6.43 4.00 -4.40
C ASN A 67 -7.96 3.89 -4.54
N GLN A 68 -8.41 2.68 -4.86
CA GLN A 68 -9.82 2.32 -5.02
C GLN A 68 -10.13 1.09 -4.17
N VAL A 69 -11.30 1.11 -3.52
CA VAL A 69 -11.77 0.02 -2.65
C VAL A 69 -11.73 -1.33 -3.37
N ALA A 70 -12.25 -1.40 -4.60
CA ALA A 70 -12.27 -2.65 -5.35
C ALA A 70 -10.85 -3.20 -5.64
N SER A 71 -9.90 -2.32 -5.95
CA SER A 71 -8.51 -2.69 -6.18
C SER A 71 -7.86 -3.19 -4.89
N ALA A 72 -8.03 -2.47 -3.78
CA ALA A 72 -7.49 -2.86 -2.48
C ALA A 72 -8.02 -4.23 -2.01
N VAL A 73 -9.31 -4.50 -2.23
CA VAL A 73 -9.92 -5.80 -1.94
C VAL A 73 -9.31 -6.91 -2.80
N GLY A 74 -9.16 -6.69 -4.11
CA GLY A 74 -8.56 -7.67 -5.02
C GLY A 74 -7.09 -7.95 -4.71
N GLU A 75 -6.32 -6.91 -4.37
CA GLU A 75 -4.93 -7.05 -3.92
C GLU A 75 -4.85 -7.82 -2.60
N GLY A 76 -5.76 -7.57 -1.64
CA GLY A 76 -5.81 -8.32 -0.37
C GLY A 76 -6.04 -9.82 -0.58
N ALA A 77 -6.96 -10.19 -1.49
CA ALA A 77 -7.17 -11.59 -1.87
C ALA A 77 -5.92 -12.19 -2.54
N THR A 78 -5.25 -11.42 -3.40
CA THR A 78 -4.01 -11.85 -4.07
C THR A 78 -2.89 -12.07 -3.06
N ALA A 79 -2.68 -11.14 -2.13
CA ALA A 79 -1.68 -11.25 -1.06
C ALA A 79 -1.92 -12.49 -0.19
N ALA A 80 -3.18 -12.79 0.16
CA ALA A 80 -3.51 -13.99 0.92
C ALA A 80 -3.12 -15.29 0.18
N LEU A 81 -3.34 -15.35 -1.15
CA LEU A 81 -2.93 -16.49 -1.96
C LEU A 81 -1.40 -16.61 -2.04
N MET A 82 -0.69 -15.49 -2.13
CA MET A 82 0.78 -15.48 -2.18
C MET A 82 1.40 -15.87 -0.84
N ILE A 83 0.81 -15.43 0.29
CA ILE A 83 1.19 -15.88 1.62
C ILE A 83 1.02 -17.41 1.74
N ARG A 84 -0.11 -17.97 1.27
CA ARG A 84 -0.31 -19.42 1.28
C ARG A 84 0.78 -20.14 0.48
N HIS A 85 1.07 -19.67 -0.73
CA HIS A 85 2.12 -20.25 -1.57
C HIS A 85 3.51 -20.19 -0.91
N TYR A 86 3.85 -19.06 -0.29
CA TYR A 86 5.09 -18.90 0.47
C TYR A 86 5.17 -19.90 1.63
N LEU A 87 4.09 -20.05 2.40
CA LEU A 87 4.03 -20.99 3.51
C LEU A 87 4.15 -22.44 3.04
N GLU A 88 3.44 -22.86 1.98
CA GLU A 88 3.52 -24.21 1.42
C GLU A 88 4.96 -24.57 0.99
N LYS A 89 5.63 -23.64 0.30
CA LYS A 89 7.03 -23.80 -0.12
C LYS A 89 7.98 -23.97 1.07
N ASN A 90 7.75 -23.23 2.15
CA ASN A 90 8.60 -23.25 3.34
C ASN A 90 8.23 -24.38 4.34
N GLN A 91 6.99 -24.87 4.30
CA GLN A 91 6.53 -26.03 5.06
C GLN A 91 6.94 -27.35 4.40
N GLY A 92 7.27 -27.36 3.11
CA GLY A 92 7.88 -28.52 2.43
C GLY A 92 9.19 -29.04 3.07
N SER A 93 9.79 -28.28 4.00
CA SER A 93 10.94 -28.72 4.84
C SER A 93 10.54 -29.27 6.22
N ARG A 94 9.27 -29.19 6.61
CA ARG A 94 8.69 -29.82 7.81
C ARG A 94 7.51 -30.66 7.37
N GLY A 95 7.80 -31.87 6.90
CA GLY A 95 6.79 -32.83 6.44
C GLY A 95 5.66 -32.99 7.46
N TYR A 96 4.44 -32.69 7.02
CA TYR A 96 3.23 -33.14 7.67
C TYR A 96 3.17 -34.67 7.53
N ARG A 97 3.47 -35.39 8.62
CA ARG A 97 3.06 -36.78 8.79
C ARG A 97 1.62 -36.73 9.27
N GLY A 98 0.69 -36.93 8.35
CA GLY A 98 -0.67 -37.28 8.72
C GLY A 98 -0.69 -38.74 9.12
N ASP A 99 -0.73 -38.99 10.42
CA ASP A 99 -1.30 -40.19 11.03
C ASP A 99 -2.76 -39.95 11.44
#